data_AF-A0A2N5ZPR9-F1
#
_entry.id   AF-A0A2N5ZPR9-F1
#
_cell.length_a   1.000
_cell.length_b   1.000
_cell.length_c   1.000
_cell.angle_alpha   90.00
_cell.angle_beta   90.00
_cell.angle_gamma   90.00
#
_symmetry.space_group_name_H-M   'P 1'
#
loop_
_entity.id
_entity.type
_entity.pdbx_description
1 polymer ?
#
loop_
_entity_poly.entity_id
_entity_poly.type
_entity_poly.pdbx_seq_one_letter_code
_entity_poly.pdbx_strand_id
1 'polypeptide(L)'
;MLNKSTKLILLIVLAVFSYELFLQLLPGGVGSPVGLLVAFFSAIFVFIDNKKTQTNKYKTRIISSPYLLFLSVYLFWIIFFPWYIWLRTKIKRGELELREEHEEVGRFKNIARQLVTGSLKFFLSIAMIISFFSFFVLSLNVFWGDDLEILQDEDFLPVDVFVPNEDNSFFDLEKIEEVYEPEAEKRYASNFLYSDSWDDELASSTWEKNREALQYFTDAASKNYYQVPTLATKEISSSTFEIYPLNNYRKISRVSVSKAIWLASKGDVENSYKEAFKSVVLGHKMMESQNSLIGYLVGMSIKKNGLNGIQRILILAETTPSDKEYIARELEKYSVVKDDFSRYKFEYVAKKRAFDDISREFDSNNTDPSSVYYFKPNLTVSHSLNRLRLIVDESKKECYERVDVEAEETIKLDNIYDYFKLLKTENVIGELLRSLGVVSLNNVERKTCELEEDVLLTKLLLSIKSFYDNEGALPEDITNLYPTYVQATPKDTFVDSEYIYKPTEKMLYSVGVNKVDDGGCLKTKNESCFENDDLVINLNFKIGTSSASNEAVE
;
A
#
# COMPACT_ATOMS: atom_id res chain seq x y z
N MET A 1 -66.60 -0.95 -8.18
CA MET A 1 -65.60 -1.11 -9.26
C MET A 1 -64.91 0.24 -9.51
N LEU A 2 -63.60 0.33 -9.30
CA LEU A 2 -62.83 1.54 -9.62
C LEU A 2 -62.89 1.82 -11.13
N ASN A 3 -63.13 3.08 -11.52
CA ASN A 3 -63.17 3.45 -12.94
C ASN A 3 -61.77 3.28 -13.57
N LYS A 4 -61.72 3.13 -14.89
CA LYS A 4 -60.48 2.84 -15.64
C LYS A 4 -59.37 3.88 -15.40
N SER A 5 -59.74 5.14 -15.19
CA SER A 5 -58.82 6.23 -14.86
C SER A 5 -58.28 6.12 -13.44
N THR A 6 -59.09 5.67 -12.48
CA THR A 6 -58.65 5.46 -11.08
C THR A 6 -57.71 4.27 -10.94
N LYS A 7 -57.92 3.19 -11.71
CA LYS A 7 -56.98 2.05 -11.77
C LYS A 7 -55.62 2.45 -12.38
N LEU A 8 -55.64 3.31 -13.40
CA LEU A 8 -54.43 3.84 -14.03
C LEU A 8 -53.62 4.71 -13.06
N ILE A 9 -54.30 5.55 -12.27
CA ILE A 9 -53.67 6.37 -11.23
C ILE A 9 -53.01 5.48 -10.17
N LEU A 10 -53.70 4.43 -9.71
CA LEU A 10 -53.16 3.50 -8.72
C LEU A 10 -51.90 2.78 -9.23
N LEU A 11 -51.90 2.36 -10.50
CA LEU A 11 -50.75 1.72 -11.16
C LEU A 11 -49.55 2.67 -11.31
N ILE A 12 -49.80 3.94 -11.65
CA ILE A 12 -48.72 4.95 -11.76
C ILE A 12 -48.13 5.23 -10.38
N VAL A 13 -48.96 5.36 -9.34
CA VAL A 13 -48.49 5.54 -7.96
C VAL A 13 -47.67 4.34 -7.49
N LEU A 14 -48.11 3.11 -7.78
CA LEU A 14 -47.34 1.91 -7.44
C LEU A 14 -46.02 1.79 -8.22
N ALA A 15 -46.00 2.16 -9.50
CA ALA A 15 -44.79 2.15 -10.31
C ALA A 15 -43.77 3.20 -9.85
N VAL A 16 -44.24 4.40 -9.47
CA VAL A 16 -43.40 5.46 -8.89
C VAL A 16 -42.86 5.04 -7.53
N PHE A 17 -43.70 4.47 -6.66
CA PHE A 17 -43.28 3.97 -5.34
C PHE A 17 -42.27 2.81 -5.47
N SER A 18 -42.44 1.94 -6.47
CA SER A 18 -41.49 0.86 -6.76
C SER A 18 -40.16 1.39 -7.31
N TYR A 19 -40.20 2.46 -8.11
CA TYR A 19 -39.00 3.15 -8.61
C TYR A 19 -38.27 3.90 -7.48
N GLU A 20 -39.00 4.50 -6.54
CA GLU A 20 -38.44 5.11 -5.32
C GLU A 20 -37.77 4.06 -4.43
N LEU A 21 -38.42 2.93 -4.19
CA LEU A 21 -37.83 1.80 -3.45
C LEU A 21 -36.56 1.30 -4.13
N PHE A 22 -36.54 1.25 -5.46
CA PHE A 22 -35.35 0.87 -6.22
C PHE A 22 -34.20 1.87 -6.12
N LEU A 23 -34.47 3.18 -6.22
CA LEU A 23 -33.43 4.21 -6.09
C LEU A 23 -32.84 4.25 -4.68
N GLN A 24 -33.63 3.92 -3.66
CA GLN A 24 -33.15 3.76 -2.28
C GLN A 24 -32.30 2.49 -2.08
N LEU A 25 -32.51 1.46 -2.91
CA LEU A 25 -31.73 0.21 -2.90
C LEU A 25 -30.44 0.29 -3.73
N LEU A 26 -30.14 1.42 -4.39
CA LEU A 26 -28.85 1.59 -5.08
C LEU A 26 -27.77 2.07 -4.08
N PRO A 27 -26.62 1.37 -3.98
CA PRO A 27 -25.55 1.76 -3.08
C PRO A 27 -24.99 3.13 -3.49
N GLY A 28 -25.04 4.10 -2.57
CA GLY A 28 -24.48 5.45 -2.77
C GLY A 28 -25.44 6.50 -3.35
N GLY A 29 -26.76 6.36 -3.22
CA GLY A 29 -27.75 7.31 -3.75
C GLY A 29 -27.55 8.78 -3.31
N VAL A 30 -26.87 9.58 -4.16
CA VAL A 30 -26.63 11.04 -4.03
C VAL A 30 -27.91 11.89 -4.23
N GLY A 31 -29.09 11.26 -4.22
CA GLY A 31 -30.37 11.98 -4.25
C GLY A 31 -30.78 12.37 -2.84
N SER A 32 -30.33 13.54 -2.36
CA SER A 32 -30.89 14.11 -1.12
C SER A 32 -32.43 14.07 -1.22
N PRO A 33 -33.15 13.49 -0.25
CA PRO A 33 -34.63 13.41 -0.27
C PRO A 33 -35.29 14.77 -0.47
N VAL A 34 -34.57 15.86 -0.18
CA VAL A 34 -34.98 17.25 -0.44
C VAL A 34 -35.20 17.52 -1.93
N GLY A 35 -34.33 17.06 -2.83
CA GLY A 35 -34.46 17.31 -4.28
C GLY A 35 -35.72 16.67 -4.87
N LEU A 36 -36.04 15.46 -4.42
CA LEU A 36 -37.24 14.73 -4.83
C LEU A 36 -38.51 15.35 -4.23
N LEU A 37 -38.48 15.79 -2.97
CA LEU A 37 -39.59 16.54 -2.37
C LEU A 37 -39.84 17.84 -3.11
N VAL A 38 -38.79 18.59 -3.49
CA VAL A 38 -38.91 19.81 -4.30
C VAL A 38 -39.54 19.51 -5.66
N ALA A 39 -39.12 18.44 -6.34
CA ALA A 39 -39.74 18.03 -7.61
C ALA A 39 -41.22 17.65 -7.46
N PHE A 40 -41.55 16.91 -6.40
CA PHE A 40 -42.93 16.50 -6.07
C PHE A 40 -43.84 17.69 -5.76
N PHE A 41 -43.44 18.58 -4.85
CA PHE A 41 -44.21 19.77 -4.51
C PHE A 41 -44.32 20.74 -5.69
N SER A 42 -43.28 20.85 -6.51
CA SER A 42 -43.33 21.60 -7.78
C SER A 42 -44.37 21.03 -8.73
N ALA A 43 -44.41 19.70 -8.90
CA ALA A 43 -45.40 19.04 -9.73
C ALA A 43 -46.83 19.27 -9.19
N ILE A 44 -47.06 19.15 -7.87
CA ILE A 44 -48.35 19.46 -7.23
C ILE A 44 -48.75 20.91 -7.50
N PHE A 45 -47.83 21.86 -7.30
CA PHE A 45 -48.06 23.28 -7.58
C PHE A 45 -48.51 23.48 -9.03
N VAL A 46 -47.77 22.90 -9.99
CA VAL A 46 -48.11 22.94 -11.41
C VAL A 46 -49.50 22.36 -11.67
N PHE A 47 -49.84 21.23 -11.07
CA PHE A 47 -51.16 20.60 -11.23
C PHE A 47 -52.31 21.51 -10.79
N ILE A 48 -52.19 22.09 -9.59
CA ILE A 48 -53.22 22.95 -8.99
C ILE A 48 -53.34 24.26 -9.80
N ASP A 49 -52.21 24.87 -10.14
CA ASP A 49 -52.17 26.12 -10.91
C ASP A 49 -52.70 25.91 -12.33
N ASN A 50 -52.41 24.77 -12.95
CA ASN A 50 -52.93 24.41 -14.27
C ASN A 50 -54.46 24.28 -14.29
N LYS A 51 -55.05 23.67 -13.25
CA LYS A 51 -56.51 23.58 -13.09
C LYS A 51 -57.16 24.97 -12.99
N LYS A 52 -56.51 25.92 -12.30
CA LYS A 52 -57.02 27.29 -12.15
C LYS A 52 -56.87 28.12 -13.42
N THR A 53 -55.71 28.03 -14.06
CA THR A 53 -55.38 28.82 -15.26
C THR A 53 -55.98 28.27 -16.55
N GLN A 54 -56.48 27.02 -16.53
CA GLN A 54 -57.10 26.36 -17.67
C GLN A 54 -56.20 26.46 -18.91
N THR A 55 -54.92 26.07 -18.78
CA THR A 55 -53.93 26.24 -19.86
C THR A 55 -54.32 25.52 -21.17
N ASN A 56 -55.27 24.58 -21.10
CA ASN A 56 -55.89 23.93 -22.25
C ASN A 56 -56.66 24.85 -23.19
N LYS A 57 -57.00 26.06 -22.75
CA LYS A 57 -57.61 27.10 -23.58
C LYS A 57 -56.63 27.83 -24.49
N TYR A 58 -55.32 27.67 -24.29
CA TYR A 58 -54.29 28.39 -25.04
C TYR A 58 -53.60 27.49 -26.06
N LYS A 59 -53.19 28.08 -27.19
CA LYS A 59 -52.51 27.36 -28.29
C LYS A 59 -51.06 27.07 -27.91
N THR A 60 -50.84 25.99 -27.16
CA THR A 60 -49.53 25.55 -26.71
C THR A 60 -49.11 24.27 -27.44
N ARG A 61 -47.82 24.14 -27.80
CA ARG A 61 -47.30 22.96 -28.51
C ARG A 61 -47.25 21.70 -27.64
N ILE A 62 -47.35 21.84 -26.32
CA ILE A 62 -47.19 20.75 -25.35
C ILE A 62 -48.51 20.56 -24.59
N ILE A 63 -48.78 19.30 -24.30
CA ILE A 63 -49.97 18.72 -23.68
C ILE A 63 -50.60 19.61 -22.60
N SER A 64 -51.93 19.78 -22.66
CA SER A 64 -52.68 20.70 -21.80
C SER A 64 -53.53 20.02 -20.71
N SER A 65 -53.29 18.74 -20.44
CA SER A 65 -53.95 18.06 -19.33
C SER A 65 -53.19 18.32 -18.03
N PRO A 66 -53.86 18.76 -16.95
CA PRO A 66 -53.21 18.98 -15.65
C PRO A 66 -52.41 17.77 -15.17
N TYR A 67 -52.93 16.56 -15.40
CA TYR A 67 -52.32 15.31 -14.97
C TYR A 67 -51.04 14.96 -15.72
N LEU A 68 -51.00 15.23 -17.04
CA LEU A 68 -49.80 14.98 -17.83
C LEU A 68 -48.72 16.00 -17.51
N LEU A 69 -49.09 17.26 -17.24
CA LEU A 69 -48.15 18.27 -16.77
C LEU A 69 -47.53 17.89 -15.42
N PHE A 70 -48.35 17.41 -14.47
CA PHE A 70 -47.86 16.92 -13.18
C PHE A 70 -46.78 15.85 -13.37
N LEU A 71 -47.09 14.82 -14.17
CA LEU A 71 -46.18 13.71 -14.38
C LEU A 71 -44.89 14.14 -15.10
N SER A 72 -45.00 14.99 -16.12
CA SER A 72 -43.84 15.53 -16.83
C SER A 72 -42.96 16.38 -15.92
N VAL A 73 -43.54 17.19 -15.04
CA VAL A 73 -42.79 17.99 -14.07
C VAL A 73 -42.16 17.13 -12.98
N TYR A 74 -42.82 16.07 -12.53
CA TYR A 74 -42.25 15.21 -11.50
C TYR A 74 -41.07 14.38 -12.04
N LEU A 75 -41.24 13.75 -13.21
CA LEU A 75 -40.22 12.88 -13.81
C LEU A 75 -39.08 13.65 -14.48
N PHE A 76 -39.37 14.83 -15.04
CA PHE A 76 -38.41 15.63 -15.81
C PHE A 76 -38.40 17.08 -15.31
N TRP A 77 -38.28 17.23 -13.99
CA TRP A 77 -38.39 18.51 -13.29
C TRP A 77 -37.53 19.61 -13.87
N ILE A 78 -36.25 19.31 -14.17
CA ILE A 78 -35.29 20.27 -14.74
C ILE A 78 -35.76 20.88 -16.06
N ILE A 79 -36.52 20.12 -16.87
CA ILE A 79 -36.95 20.55 -18.20
C ILE A 79 -38.36 21.16 -18.14
N PHE A 80 -39.31 20.47 -17.52
CA PHE A 80 -40.72 20.83 -17.60
C PHE A 80 -41.14 21.88 -16.56
N PHE A 81 -40.47 21.97 -15.42
CA PHE A 81 -40.81 22.98 -14.42
C PHE A 81 -40.47 24.40 -14.89
N PRO A 82 -39.24 24.70 -15.40
CA PRO A 82 -38.94 26.03 -15.94
C PRO A 82 -39.80 26.38 -17.15
N TRP A 83 -40.05 25.40 -18.03
CA TRP A 83 -40.94 25.57 -19.17
C TRP A 83 -42.36 25.97 -18.74
N TYR A 84 -42.90 25.33 -17.70
CA TYR A 84 -44.22 25.67 -17.18
C TYR A 84 -44.28 27.09 -16.61
N ILE A 85 -43.26 27.51 -15.85
CA ILE A 85 -43.19 28.87 -15.30
C ILE A 85 -43.15 29.93 -16.41
N TRP A 86 -42.37 29.67 -17.47
CA TRP A 86 -42.35 30.51 -18.66
C TRP A 86 -43.73 30.60 -19.32
N LEU A 87 -44.38 29.45 -19.54
CA LEU A 87 -45.71 29.37 -20.14
C LEU A 87 -46.74 30.16 -19.33
N ARG A 88 -46.75 29.97 -18.02
CA ARG A 88 -47.64 30.69 -17.08
C ARG A 88 -47.44 32.20 -17.16
N THR A 89 -46.20 32.65 -17.31
CA THR A 89 -45.87 34.08 -17.43
C THR A 89 -46.42 34.66 -18.73
N LYS A 90 -46.29 33.93 -19.85
CA LYS A 90 -46.88 34.32 -21.14
C LYS A 90 -48.41 34.42 -21.09
N ILE A 91 -49.07 33.47 -20.42
CA ILE A 91 -50.53 33.50 -20.21
C ILE A 91 -50.95 34.76 -19.44
N LYS A 92 -50.26 35.08 -18.34
CA LYS A 92 -50.59 36.26 -17.52
C LYS A 92 -50.40 37.60 -18.24
N ARG A 93 -49.50 37.65 -19.22
CA ARG A 93 -49.28 38.85 -20.05
C ARG A 93 -50.26 38.99 -21.20
N GLY A 94 -51.14 38.01 -21.42
CA GLY A 94 -52.07 38.00 -22.56
C GLY A 94 -51.38 37.79 -23.91
N GLU A 95 -50.15 37.27 -23.91
CA GLU A 95 -49.34 37.08 -25.14
C GLU A 95 -49.68 35.78 -25.89
N LEU A 96 -50.57 34.94 -25.36
CA LEU A 96 -50.94 33.65 -25.93
C LEU A 96 -52.37 33.69 -26.47
N GLU A 97 -52.52 33.28 -27.72
CA GLU A 97 -53.80 33.16 -28.40
C GLU A 97 -54.67 32.04 -27.79
N LEU A 98 -55.97 32.32 -27.67
CA LEU A 98 -56.97 31.33 -27.30
C LEU A 98 -57.18 30.33 -28.44
N ARG A 99 -57.36 29.06 -28.09
CA ARG A 99 -57.59 27.97 -29.04
C ARG A 99 -59.08 27.99 -29.44
N GLU A 100 -59.36 28.07 -30.74
CA GLU A 100 -60.72 28.01 -31.27
C GLU A 100 -61.37 26.64 -30.99
N GLU A 101 -62.63 26.66 -30.54
CA GLU A 101 -63.24 25.58 -29.75
C GLU A 101 -63.66 24.34 -30.57
N HIS A 102 -63.57 24.36 -31.90
CA HIS A 102 -64.39 23.47 -32.73
C HIS A 102 -63.74 22.43 -33.65
N GLU A 103 -62.40 22.31 -33.80
CA GLU A 103 -61.85 21.36 -34.81
C GLU A 103 -60.79 20.33 -34.37
N GLU A 104 -60.18 20.40 -33.18
CA GLU A 104 -59.04 19.52 -32.85
C GLU A 104 -59.25 18.47 -31.75
N VAL A 105 -60.44 18.42 -31.12
CA VAL A 105 -60.69 17.54 -29.95
C VAL A 105 -60.57 16.04 -30.30
N GLY A 106 -60.87 15.65 -31.55
CA GLY A 106 -60.76 14.25 -32.00
C GLY A 106 -59.33 13.76 -32.23
N ARG A 107 -58.49 14.56 -32.90
CA ARG A 107 -57.10 14.18 -33.24
C ARG A 107 -56.22 14.10 -31.99
N PHE A 108 -56.41 15.05 -31.07
CA PHE A 108 -55.67 15.10 -29.81
C PHE A 108 -56.00 13.91 -28.90
N LYS A 109 -57.26 13.44 -28.92
CA LYS A 109 -57.68 12.28 -28.12
C LYS A 109 -57.01 10.98 -28.57
N ASN A 110 -56.78 10.81 -29.87
CA ASN A 110 -56.09 9.63 -30.41
C ASN A 110 -54.58 9.69 -30.17
N ILE A 111 -53.94 10.85 -30.36
CA ILE A 111 -52.50 11.04 -30.08
C ILE A 111 -52.23 10.90 -28.57
N ALA A 112 -53.05 11.52 -27.72
CA ALA A 112 -52.93 11.37 -26.26
C ALA A 112 -53.14 9.92 -25.82
N ARG A 113 -54.11 9.20 -26.42
CA ARG A 113 -54.30 7.78 -26.13
C ARG A 113 -53.08 6.95 -26.54
N GLN A 114 -52.51 7.18 -27.74
CA GLN A 114 -51.31 6.48 -28.19
C GLN A 114 -50.09 6.78 -27.31
N LEU A 115 -49.84 8.06 -26.99
CA LEU A 115 -48.75 8.48 -26.11
C LEU A 115 -48.90 7.90 -24.70
N VAL A 116 -50.10 7.93 -24.13
CA VAL A 116 -50.37 7.35 -22.80
C VAL A 116 -50.18 5.84 -22.82
N THR A 117 -50.63 5.14 -23.87
CA THR A 117 -50.41 3.68 -23.96
C THR A 117 -48.96 3.31 -24.23
N GLY A 118 -48.22 4.13 -24.99
CA GLY A 118 -46.80 3.92 -25.28
C GLY A 118 -45.92 4.20 -24.07
N SER A 119 -46.14 5.33 -23.39
CA SER A 119 -45.40 5.68 -22.17
C SER A 119 -45.68 4.71 -21.04
N LEU A 120 -46.95 4.30 -20.84
CA LEU A 120 -47.30 3.30 -19.83
C LEU A 120 -46.57 1.97 -20.07
N LYS A 121 -46.50 1.51 -21.33
CA LYS A 121 -45.73 0.31 -21.68
C LYS A 121 -44.25 0.49 -21.38
N PHE A 122 -43.65 1.63 -21.75
CA PHE A 122 -42.24 1.92 -21.47
C PHE A 122 -41.92 1.92 -19.97
N PHE A 123 -42.72 2.60 -19.14
CA PHE A 123 -42.52 2.62 -17.69
C PHE A 123 -42.76 1.25 -17.04
N LEU A 124 -43.75 0.49 -17.50
CA LEU A 124 -43.96 -0.88 -17.05
C LEU A 124 -42.78 -1.79 -17.40
N SER A 125 -42.18 -1.62 -18.59
CA SER A 125 -40.97 -2.35 -18.96
C SER A 125 -39.78 -1.99 -18.08
N ILE A 126 -39.56 -0.70 -17.80
CA ILE A 126 -38.48 -0.26 -16.89
C ILE A 126 -38.70 -0.81 -15.48
N ALA A 127 -39.93 -0.69 -14.94
CA ALA A 127 -40.25 -1.21 -13.62
C ALA A 127 -40.07 -2.74 -13.53
N MET A 128 -40.40 -3.48 -14.59
CA MET A 128 -40.12 -4.92 -14.66
C MET A 128 -38.62 -5.22 -14.70
N ILE A 129 -37.81 -4.47 -15.48
CA ILE A 129 -36.35 -4.65 -15.54
C ILE A 129 -35.73 -4.37 -14.17
N ILE A 130 -36.14 -3.28 -13.54
CA ILE A 130 -35.73 -2.89 -12.19
C ILE A 130 -36.11 -3.97 -11.17
N SER A 131 -37.37 -4.40 -11.16
CA SER A 131 -37.84 -5.44 -10.24
C SER A 131 -37.15 -6.77 -10.48
N PHE A 132 -36.88 -7.13 -11.74
CA PHE A 132 -36.10 -8.32 -12.09
C PHE A 132 -34.68 -8.21 -11.55
N PHE A 133 -34.04 -7.04 -11.69
CA PHE A 133 -32.69 -6.81 -11.21
C PHE A 133 -32.61 -6.83 -9.68
N SER A 134 -33.53 -6.18 -8.97
CA SER A 134 -33.63 -6.26 -7.51
C SER A 134 -33.89 -7.69 -7.04
N PHE A 135 -34.81 -8.40 -7.70
CA PHE A 135 -35.06 -9.81 -7.40
C PHE A 135 -33.83 -10.68 -7.65
N PHE A 136 -33.11 -10.43 -8.76
CA PHE A 136 -31.88 -11.14 -9.08
C PHE A 136 -30.83 -10.94 -7.98
N VAL A 137 -30.53 -9.70 -7.60
CA VAL A 137 -29.58 -9.39 -6.51
C VAL A 137 -30.00 -10.03 -5.18
N LEU A 138 -31.28 -9.96 -4.81
CA LEU A 138 -31.79 -10.62 -3.61
C LEU A 138 -31.66 -12.14 -3.69
N SER A 139 -31.90 -12.72 -4.87
CA SER A 139 -31.75 -14.17 -5.08
C SER A 139 -30.29 -14.63 -4.97
N LEU A 140 -29.32 -13.82 -5.43
CA LEU A 140 -27.90 -14.12 -5.24
C LEU A 140 -27.57 -14.30 -3.77
N ASN A 141 -28.07 -13.42 -2.91
CA ASN A 141 -27.85 -13.53 -1.48
C ASN A 141 -28.55 -14.75 -0.85
N VAL A 142 -29.78 -15.07 -1.26
CA VAL A 142 -30.49 -16.23 -0.68
C VAL A 142 -29.80 -17.56 -1.01
N PHE A 143 -29.25 -17.69 -2.23
CA PHE A 143 -28.64 -18.95 -2.67
C PHE A 143 -27.13 -19.05 -2.41
N TRP A 144 -26.44 -17.91 -2.33
CA TRP A 144 -24.98 -17.83 -2.23
C TRP A 144 -24.52 -16.84 -1.15
N GLY A 145 -25.37 -16.49 -0.19
CA GLY A 145 -25.01 -15.60 0.91
C GLY A 145 -24.24 -16.28 2.04
N ASP A 146 -24.24 -17.62 2.11
CA ASP A 146 -23.55 -18.33 3.18
C ASP A 146 -22.03 -18.07 3.11
N ASP A 147 -21.47 -17.53 4.19
CA ASP A 147 -20.02 -17.38 4.35
C ASP A 147 -19.40 -18.70 4.83
N LEU A 148 -18.08 -18.83 4.67
CA LEU A 148 -17.34 -19.97 5.19
C LEU A 148 -17.33 -19.98 6.73
N GLU A 149 -17.14 -21.17 7.29
CA GLU A 149 -16.79 -21.32 8.70
C GLU A 149 -15.42 -20.69 9.00
N ILE A 150 -15.24 -20.28 10.27
CA ILE A 150 -14.00 -19.70 10.75
C ILE A 150 -12.87 -20.73 10.60
N LEU A 151 -11.79 -20.34 9.93
CA LEU A 151 -10.61 -21.18 9.74
C LEU A 151 -9.73 -21.26 10.97
N GLN A 152 -9.02 -22.39 11.07
CA GLN A 152 -7.89 -22.58 11.97
C GLN A 152 -6.73 -21.67 11.53
N ASP A 153 -6.44 -20.67 12.35
CA ASP A 153 -5.42 -19.65 12.11
C ASP A 153 -4.43 -19.51 13.27
N GLU A 154 -4.36 -20.53 14.13
CA GLU A 154 -3.53 -20.53 15.34
C GLU A 154 -2.03 -20.35 15.02
N ASP A 155 -1.59 -20.76 13.84
CA ASP A 155 -0.22 -20.61 13.34
C ASP A 155 0.16 -19.14 13.05
N PHE A 156 -0.83 -18.30 12.74
CA PHE A 156 -0.64 -16.87 12.45
C PHE A 156 -1.02 -15.94 13.60
N LEU A 157 -1.45 -16.49 14.74
CA LEU A 157 -1.66 -15.68 15.92
C LEU A 157 -0.32 -15.29 16.56
N PRO A 158 -0.15 -14.00 16.93
CA PRO A 158 0.98 -13.56 17.73
C PRO A 158 1.05 -14.33 19.04
N VAL A 159 2.25 -14.42 19.62
CA VAL A 159 2.44 -14.95 20.97
C VAL A 159 2.60 -13.78 21.93
N ASP A 160 2.25 -13.99 23.20
CA ASP A 160 2.51 -12.99 24.22
C ASP A 160 4.02 -13.00 24.51
N VAL A 161 4.66 -11.84 24.31
CA VAL A 161 6.10 -11.65 24.51
C VAL A 161 6.29 -10.67 25.65
N PHE A 162 6.97 -11.09 26.71
CA PHE A 162 7.34 -10.21 27.81
C PHE A 162 8.83 -9.85 27.70
N VAL A 163 9.12 -8.56 27.54
CA VAL A 163 10.49 -8.02 27.56
C VAL A 163 10.56 -6.94 28.64
N PRO A 164 11.42 -7.09 29.67
CA PRO A 164 11.66 -6.05 30.67
C PRO A 164 12.08 -4.72 30.02
N ASN A 165 11.67 -3.59 30.59
CA ASN A 165 11.94 -2.27 29.98
C ASN A 165 13.44 -1.96 29.89
N GLU A 166 14.20 -2.40 30.89
CA GLU A 166 15.66 -2.33 30.96
C GLU A 166 16.37 -3.15 29.88
N ASP A 167 15.71 -4.17 29.32
CA ASP A 167 16.27 -5.04 28.28
C ASP A 167 15.66 -4.78 26.88
N ASN A 168 14.71 -3.84 26.79
CA ASN A 168 14.01 -3.50 25.55
C ASN A 168 14.54 -2.21 24.92
N SER A 169 15.15 -2.33 23.74
CA SER A 169 15.66 -1.23 22.91
C SER A 169 14.59 -0.21 22.53
N PHE A 170 13.31 -0.60 22.48
CA PHE A 170 12.21 0.29 22.10
C PHE A 170 12.16 1.57 22.95
N PHE A 171 12.30 1.44 24.28
CA PHE A 171 12.16 2.57 25.20
C PHE A 171 13.29 3.59 25.12
N ASP A 172 14.47 3.22 24.61
CA ASP A 172 15.52 4.21 24.36
C ASP A 172 15.33 4.86 22.99
N LEU A 173 14.90 4.09 21.99
CA LEU A 173 14.57 4.64 20.67
C LEU A 173 13.41 5.64 20.75
N GLU A 174 12.40 5.41 21.59
CA GLU A 174 11.28 6.33 21.81
C GLU A 174 11.72 7.71 22.29
N LYS A 175 12.85 7.82 23.00
CA LYS A 175 13.42 9.10 23.45
C LYS A 175 14.00 9.95 22.31
N ILE A 176 14.10 9.39 21.10
CA ILE A 176 14.62 10.09 19.92
C ILE A 176 13.50 10.87 19.24
N GLU A 177 13.18 12.04 19.80
CA GLU A 177 12.11 12.92 19.33
C GLU A 177 12.45 13.64 18.03
N GLU A 178 13.70 14.13 17.90
CA GLU A 178 14.18 14.85 16.72
C GLU A 178 15.57 14.39 16.32
N VAL A 179 15.83 14.39 15.01
CA VAL A 179 17.14 14.09 14.44
C VAL A 179 17.47 15.20 13.44
N TYR A 180 18.57 15.90 13.71
CA TYR A 180 19.10 16.92 12.82
C TYR A 180 19.75 16.25 11.60
N GLU A 181 19.17 16.44 10.43
CA GLU A 181 19.78 16.14 9.13
C GLU A 181 19.85 17.46 8.34
N PRO A 182 21.02 17.87 7.83
CA PRO A 182 21.15 19.16 7.16
C PRO A 182 20.32 19.21 5.85
N GLU A 183 19.43 20.20 5.74
CA GLU A 183 18.48 20.36 4.62
C GLU A 183 19.14 20.54 3.24
N ALA A 184 20.32 21.16 3.22
CA ALA A 184 21.08 21.42 2.00
C ALA A 184 21.40 20.14 1.22
N GLU A 185 21.21 18.96 1.83
CA GLU A 185 21.42 17.68 1.20
C GLU A 185 20.24 16.73 1.47
N LYS A 186 19.16 16.83 0.67
CA LYS A 186 18.20 15.70 0.52
C LYS A 186 18.89 14.37 0.15
N ARG A 187 20.17 14.43 -0.24
CA ARG A 187 21.08 13.33 -0.53
C ARG A 187 22.14 13.09 0.56
N TYR A 188 22.03 13.68 1.75
CA TYR A 188 23.04 13.64 2.82
C TYR A 188 23.61 12.23 3.01
N ALA A 189 22.76 11.25 3.32
CA ALA A 189 23.19 9.87 3.52
C ALA A 189 23.75 9.20 2.25
N SER A 190 23.16 9.44 1.08
CA SER A 190 23.71 8.91 -0.18
C SER A 190 25.05 9.54 -0.55
N ASN A 191 25.28 10.80 -0.17
CA ASN A 191 26.54 11.49 -0.42
C ASN A 191 27.66 10.87 0.42
N PHE A 192 27.46 10.58 1.71
CA PHE A 192 28.54 9.96 2.51
C PHE A 192 28.85 8.51 2.12
N LEU A 193 27.82 7.74 1.78
CA LEU A 193 28.01 6.34 1.39
C LEU A 193 28.69 6.20 0.03
N TYR A 194 28.39 7.09 -0.93
CA TYR A 194 28.79 6.90 -2.32
C TYR A 194 29.68 8.02 -2.90
N SER A 195 29.90 9.13 -2.20
CA SER A 195 30.77 10.21 -2.69
C SER A 195 32.23 9.98 -2.29
N ASP A 196 33.11 10.21 -3.25
CA ASP A 196 34.56 10.32 -3.01
C ASP A 196 34.94 11.62 -2.29
N SER A 197 34.06 12.64 -2.31
CA SER A 197 34.25 13.88 -1.57
C SER A 197 33.69 13.76 -0.16
N TRP A 198 34.57 13.86 0.85
CA TRP A 198 34.23 13.82 2.26
C TRP A 198 34.34 15.23 2.87
N ASP A 199 33.26 15.71 3.48
CA ASP A 199 33.25 16.97 4.23
C ASP A 199 33.30 16.68 5.74
N ASP A 200 34.50 16.81 6.31
CA ASP A 200 34.76 16.57 7.72
C ASP A 200 34.01 17.52 8.66
N GLU A 201 33.82 18.77 8.26
CA GLU A 201 33.17 19.80 9.08
C GLU A 201 31.65 19.55 9.11
N LEU A 202 31.07 19.22 7.97
CA LEU A 202 29.66 18.85 7.89
C LEU A 202 29.36 17.55 8.64
N ALA A 203 30.21 16.52 8.48
CA ALA A 203 30.04 15.25 9.20
C ALA A 203 30.14 15.46 10.72
N SER A 204 31.18 16.16 11.18
CA SER A 204 31.39 16.43 12.61
C SER A 204 30.28 17.27 13.23
N SER A 205 29.90 18.38 12.60
CA SER A 205 28.82 19.22 13.08
C SER A 205 27.46 18.51 13.09
N THR A 206 27.21 17.58 12.16
CA THR A 206 25.96 16.82 12.13
C THR A 206 25.86 15.84 13.29
N TRP A 207 26.88 15.01 13.54
CA TRP A 207 26.80 14.06 14.64
C TRP A 207 26.82 14.77 16.01
N GLU A 208 27.50 15.91 16.13
CA GLU A 208 27.51 16.68 17.37
C GLU A 208 26.14 17.28 17.73
N LYS A 209 25.40 17.77 16.73
CA LYS A 209 24.01 18.22 16.94
C LYS A 209 23.05 17.08 17.30
N ASN A 210 23.46 15.83 17.07
CA ASN A 210 22.69 14.62 17.39
C ASN A 210 23.28 13.82 18.56
N ARG A 211 24.18 14.41 19.36
CA ARG A 211 24.93 13.68 20.40
C ARG A 211 24.01 12.91 21.36
N GLU A 212 22.93 13.54 21.82
CA GLU A 212 21.97 12.91 22.74
C GLU A 212 21.20 11.76 22.06
N ALA A 213 20.65 12.00 20.87
CA ALA A 213 19.97 10.97 20.08
C ALA A 213 20.88 9.76 19.78
N LEU A 214 22.17 10.01 19.50
CA LEU A 214 23.17 8.96 19.29
C LEU A 214 23.46 8.18 20.57
N GLN A 215 23.40 8.82 21.74
CA GLN A 215 23.51 8.12 23.01
C GLN A 215 22.34 7.17 23.21
N TYR A 216 21.09 7.63 23.02
CA TYR A 216 19.92 6.76 23.10
C TYR A 216 19.98 5.61 22.08
N PHE A 217 20.46 5.87 20.86
CA PHE A 217 20.67 4.83 19.85
C PHE A 217 21.75 3.82 20.28
N THR A 218 22.80 4.27 20.98
CA THR A 218 23.84 3.41 21.55
C THR A 218 23.29 2.54 22.67
N ASP A 219 22.54 3.15 23.60
CA ASP A 219 21.90 2.46 24.72
C ASP A 219 20.93 1.40 24.20
N ALA A 220 20.10 1.76 23.22
CA ALA A 220 19.21 0.84 22.52
C ALA A 220 19.97 -0.35 21.91
N ALA A 221 21.07 -0.11 21.20
CA ALA A 221 21.84 -1.17 20.55
C ALA A 221 22.47 -2.16 21.55
N SER A 222 22.76 -1.69 22.77
CA SER A 222 23.36 -2.51 23.83
C SER A 222 22.38 -3.48 24.50
N LYS A 223 21.08 -3.20 24.45
CA LYS A 223 20.02 -4.04 25.04
C LYS A 223 19.74 -5.29 24.23
N ASN A 224 19.31 -6.39 24.86
CA ASN A 224 19.21 -7.68 24.18
C ASN A 224 18.05 -7.79 23.19
N TYR A 225 16.93 -7.12 23.46
CA TYR A 225 15.68 -7.30 22.73
C TYR A 225 15.16 -5.97 22.18
N TYR A 226 14.42 -6.03 21.09
CA TYR A 226 13.51 -4.95 20.69
C TYR A 226 12.11 -5.54 20.67
N GLN A 227 11.15 -4.88 21.31
CA GLN A 227 9.74 -5.27 21.22
C GLN A 227 8.86 -4.04 21.43
N VAL A 228 7.93 -3.80 20.52
CA VAL A 228 6.92 -2.75 20.73
C VAL A 228 5.89 -3.28 21.74
N PRO A 229 5.68 -2.63 22.90
CA PRO A 229 4.82 -3.17 23.96
C PRO A 229 3.38 -3.43 23.51
N THR A 230 2.81 -2.55 22.69
CA THR A 230 1.43 -2.68 22.16
C THR A 230 1.28 -3.85 21.18
N LEU A 231 2.37 -4.30 20.56
CA LEU A 231 2.38 -5.42 19.63
C LEU A 231 2.83 -6.73 20.31
N ALA A 232 3.16 -6.69 21.60
CA ALA A 232 3.69 -7.83 22.34
C ALA A 232 2.61 -8.78 22.91
N THR A 233 1.35 -8.60 22.51
CA THR A 233 0.20 -9.34 23.06
C THR A 233 -0.65 -9.95 21.95
N LYS A 234 -1.41 -10.99 22.29
CA LYS A 234 -2.44 -11.58 21.42
C LYS A 234 -3.59 -10.62 21.12
N GLU A 235 -3.94 -9.79 22.10
CA GLU A 235 -5.06 -8.85 22.06
C GLU A 235 -4.63 -7.49 21.51
N ILE A 236 -4.15 -7.46 20.27
CA ILE A 236 -3.98 -6.18 19.56
C ILE A 236 -5.36 -5.48 19.47
N SER A 237 -5.48 -4.18 19.71
CA SER A 237 -6.74 -3.45 19.46
C SER A 237 -6.64 -2.69 18.15
N SER A 238 -7.64 -2.76 17.26
CA SER A 238 -7.63 -2.02 15.98
C SER A 238 -7.67 -0.49 16.17
N SER A 239 -8.14 -0.02 17.33
CA SER A 239 -8.25 1.41 17.65
C SER A 239 -6.96 2.05 18.20
N THR A 240 -5.91 1.26 18.46
CA THR A 240 -4.69 1.73 19.14
C THR A 240 -3.43 1.46 18.34
N PHE A 241 -3.47 1.54 17.01
CA PHE A 241 -2.25 1.57 16.20
C PHE A 241 -1.50 2.87 16.49
N GLU A 242 -0.66 2.83 17.51
CA GLU A 242 0.23 3.93 17.84
C GLU A 242 1.29 4.00 16.74
N ILE A 243 1.37 5.15 16.08
CA ILE A 243 2.34 5.40 15.04
C ILE A 243 3.64 5.83 15.74
N TYR A 244 4.57 4.89 15.87
CA TYR A 244 5.89 5.18 16.41
C TYR A 244 6.74 6.02 15.44
N PRO A 245 7.69 6.84 15.92
CA PRO A 245 8.51 7.73 15.10
C PRO A 245 9.61 6.95 14.33
N LEU A 246 9.24 5.89 13.62
CA LEU A 246 10.13 5.02 12.84
C LEU A 246 11.00 5.78 11.83
N ASN A 247 10.55 6.96 11.40
CA ASN A 247 11.36 7.83 10.57
C ASN A 247 12.62 8.32 11.29
N ASN A 248 12.51 8.72 12.56
CA ASN A 248 13.65 9.16 13.35
C ASN A 248 14.66 8.04 13.55
N TYR A 249 14.20 6.78 13.69
CA TYR A 249 15.10 5.62 13.82
C TYR A 249 15.95 5.43 12.56
N ARG A 250 15.35 5.60 11.37
CA ARG A 250 16.09 5.59 10.10
C ARG A 250 17.08 6.75 10.01
N LYS A 251 16.67 7.96 10.39
CA LYS A 251 17.53 9.14 10.37
C LYS A 251 18.75 8.99 11.28
N ILE A 252 18.54 8.60 12.55
CA ILE A 252 19.63 8.46 13.51
C ILE A 252 20.59 7.34 13.12
N SER A 253 20.10 6.26 12.50
CA SER A 253 20.95 5.22 11.91
C SER A 253 21.89 5.78 10.84
N ARG A 254 21.41 6.67 9.95
CA ARG A 254 22.25 7.33 8.94
C ARG A 254 23.28 8.27 9.55
N VAL A 255 22.90 9.01 10.60
CA VAL A 255 23.83 9.86 11.36
C VAL A 255 24.90 9.01 12.07
N SER A 256 24.53 7.89 12.67
CA SER A 256 25.46 6.94 13.31
C SER A 256 26.45 6.36 12.30
N VAL A 257 25.99 5.96 11.10
CA VAL A 257 26.87 5.50 10.02
C VAL A 257 27.79 6.62 9.49
N SER A 258 27.29 7.85 9.36
CA SER A 258 28.13 9.01 9.02
C SER A 258 29.24 9.22 10.06
N LYS A 259 28.90 9.16 11.36
CA LYS A 259 29.89 9.20 12.45
C LYS A 259 30.88 8.04 12.36
N ALA A 260 30.43 6.84 12.03
CA ALA A 260 31.32 5.69 11.85
C ALA A 260 32.36 5.94 10.75
N ILE A 261 31.93 6.42 9.57
CA ILE A 261 32.84 6.73 8.47
C ILE A 261 33.78 7.89 8.84
N TRP A 262 33.29 8.89 9.59
CA TRP A 262 34.12 9.96 10.13
C TRP A 262 35.22 9.43 11.06
N LEU A 263 34.89 8.52 11.99
CA LEU A 263 35.89 7.90 12.87
C LEU A 263 36.96 7.16 12.07
N ALA A 264 36.55 6.41 11.05
CA ALA A 264 37.47 5.72 10.15
C ALA A 264 38.40 6.68 9.40
N SER A 265 37.89 7.84 8.96
CA SER A 265 38.71 8.86 8.28
C SER A 265 39.76 9.50 9.20
N LYS A 266 39.54 9.44 10.52
CA LYS A 266 40.51 9.86 11.56
C LYS A 266 41.44 8.75 12.02
N GLY A 267 41.35 7.55 11.44
CA GLY A 267 42.15 6.38 11.82
C GLY A 267 41.63 5.65 13.06
N ASP A 268 40.47 6.03 13.61
CA ASP A 268 39.83 5.33 14.72
C ASP A 268 38.94 4.19 14.19
N VAL A 269 39.61 3.19 13.60
CA VAL A 269 38.98 2.10 12.85
C VAL A 269 38.16 1.18 13.77
N GLU A 270 38.68 0.84 14.95
CA GLU A 270 37.98 -0.02 15.90
C GLU A 270 36.63 0.59 16.32
N ASN A 271 36.61 1.88 16.71
CA ASN A 271 35.37 2.54 17.10
C ASN A 271 34.46 2.81 15.91
N SER A 272 35.00 2.98 14.70
CA SER A 272 34.20 3.09 13.47
C SER A 272 33.32 1.86 13.26
N TYR A 273 33.87 0.65 13.35
CA TYR A 273 33.10 -0.57 13.17
C TYR A 273 32.09 -0.76 14.29
N LYS A 274 32.47 -0.51 15.55
CA LYS A 274 31.53 -0.56 16.69
C LYS A 274 30.34 0.38 16.48
N GLU A 275 30.57 1.60 15.97
CA GLU A 275 29.50 2.56 15.68
C GLU A 275 28.60 2.07 14.52
N ALA A 276 29.17 1.58 13.41
CA ALA A 276 28.39 1.07 12.28
C ALA A 276 27.54 -0.17 12.65
N PHE A 277 28.09 -1.08 13.47
CA PHE A 277 27.38 -2.28 13.92
C PHE A 277 26.15 -1.97 14.77
N LYS A 278 26.06 -0.81 15.45
CA LYS A 278 24.83 -0.43 16.19
C LYS A 278 23.59 -0.49 15.30
N SER A 279 23.72 -0.02 14.06
CA SER A 279 22.64 -0.09 13.06
C SER A 279 22.35 -1.53 12.62
N VAL A 280 23.39 -2.36 12.43
CA VAL A 280 23.19 -3.79 12.09
C VAL A 280 22.44 -4.52 13.21
N VAL A 281 22.89 -4.34 14.44
CA VAL A 281 22.34 -4.95 15.65
C VAL A 281 20.88 -4.53 15.88
N LEU A 282 20.60 -3.23 15.86
CA LEU A 282 19.23 -2.73 16.08
C LEU A 282 18.28 -3.12 14.95
N GLY A 283 18.72 -2.97 13.70
CA GLY A 283 17.91 -3.34 12.55
C GLY A 283 17.55 -4.82 12.58
N HIS A 284 18.49 -5.69 12.96
CA HIS A 284 18.23 -7.12 13.14
C HIS A 284 17.24 -7.41 14.28
N LYS A 285 17.43 -6.83 15.47
CA LYS A 285 16.49 -7.00 16.60
C LYS A 285 15.08 -6.55 16.26
N MET A 286 14.94 -5.47 15.49
CA MET A 286 13.64 -5.01 14.99
C MET A 286 12.98 -6.01 14.03
N MET A 287 13.78 -6.70 13.21
CA MET A 287 13.30 -7.72 12.27
C MET A 287 12.87 -9.01 12.97
N GLU A 288 13.56 -9.43 14.03
CA GLU A 288 13.23 -10.65 14.82
C GLU A 288 12.09 -10.44 15.82
N SER A 289 11.73 -9.18 16.07
CA SER A 289 10.66 -8.84 17.01
C SER A 289 9.26 -9.07 16.44
N GLN A 290 8.27 -9.24 17.31
CA GLN A 290 6.87 -9.22 16.90
C GLN A 290 6.47 -7.78 16.54
N ASN A 291 6.56 -7.44 15.25
CA ASN A 291 6.39 -6.09 14.75
C ASN A 291 5.40 -6.04 13.58
N SER A 292 4.95 -4.82 13.25
CA SER A 292 4.28 -4.54 11.99
C SER A 292 5.22 -4.72 10.80
N LEU A 293 4.66 -4.91 9.60
CA LEU A 293 5.45 -4.96 8.37
C LEU A 293 6.26 -3.69 8.16
N ILE A 294 5.69 -2.53 8.52
CA ILE A 294 6.40 -1.24 8.45
C ILE A 294 7.59 -1.23 9.39
N GLY A 295 7.43 -1.73 10.62
CA GLY A 295 8.52 -1.85 11.58
C GLY A 295 9.62 -2.80 11.11
N TYR A 296 9.26 -3.94 10.50
CA TYR A 296 10.19 -4.87 9.87
C TYR A 296 10.98 -4.21 8.73
N LEU A 297 10.30 -3.53 7.79
CA LEU A 297 10.91 -2.79 6.68
C LEU A 297 11.87 -1.69 7.17
N VAL A 298 11.53 -1.02 8.28
CA VAL A 298 12.39 -0.03 8.92
C VAL A 298 13.62 -0.71 9.54
N GLY A 299 13.45 -1.85 10.21
CA GLY A 299 14.55 -2.68 10.71
C GLY A 299 15.52 -3.07 9.60
N MET A 300 15.00 -3.55 8.46
CA MET A 300 15.81 -3.84 7.27
C MET A 300 16.58 -2.63 6.77
N SER A 301 15.93 -1.46 6.67
CA SER A 301 16.59 -0.23 6.23
C SER A 301 17.71 0.19 7.19
N ILE A 302 17.51 0.08 8.49
CA ILE A 302 18.52 0.41 9.51
C ILE A 302 19.70 -0.58 9.42
N LYS A 303 19.43 -1.89 9.29
CA LYS A 303 20.47 -2.91 9.11
C LYS A 303 21.29 -2.66 7.84
N LYS A 304 20.62 -2.38 6.72
CA LYS A 304 21.26 -2.05 5.44
C LYS A 304 22.17 -0.82 5.52
N ASN A 305 21.75 0.23 6.24
CA ASN A 305 22.63 1.38 6.47
C ASN A 305 23.92 0.97 7.20
N GLY A 306 23.82 0.13 8.22
CA GLY A 306 24.97 -0.38 8.96
C GLY A 306 25.92 -1.20 8.08
N LEU A 307 25.39 -2.10 7.26
CA LEU A 307 26.17 -2.90 6.30
C LEU A 307 26.90 -2.01 5.28
N ASN A 308 26.20 -1.06 4.67
CA ASN A 308 26.81 -0.09 3.75
C ASN A 308 27.93 0.73 4.44
N GLY A 309 27.73 1.09 5.71
CA GLY A 309 28.74 1.75 6.53
C GLY A 309 30.01 0.89 6.70
N ILE A 310 29.84 -0.39 7.07
CA ILE A 310 30.95 -1.35 7.21
C ILE A 310 31.70 -1.52 5.89
N GLN A 311 30.98 -1.70 4.78
CA GLN A 311 31.58 -1.81 3.45
C GLN A 311 32.39 -0.56 3.10
N ARG A 312 31.86 0.64 3.39
CA ARG A 312 32.57 1.89 3.14
C ARG A 312 33.83 2.03 4.00
N ILE A 313 33.79 1.62 5.27
CA ILE A 313 34.96 1.65 6.16
C ILE A 313 36.05 0.70 5.64
N LEU A 314 35.68 -0.53 5.23
CA LEU A 314 36.62 -1.50 4.65
C LEU A 314 37.36 -0.95 3.41
N ILE A 315 36.67 -0.11 2.62
CA ILE A 315 37.25 0.55 1.44
C ILE A 315 38.21 1.68 1.83
N LEU A 316 37.84 2.47 2.85
CA LEU A 316 38.53 3.72 3.18
C LEU A 316 39.69 3.56 4.17
N ALA A 317 39.67 2.54 5.03
CA ALA A 317 40.60 2.43 6.15
C ALA A 317 41.47 1.18 6.09
N GLU A 318 42.68 1.30 6.62
CA GLU A 318 43.52 0.15 6.95
C GLU A 318 42.86 -0.64 8.08
N THR A 319 42.72 -1.95 7.90
CA THR A 319 42.00 -2.81 8.86
C THR A 319 42.97 -3.86 9.41
N THR A 320 43.12 -3.91 10.73
CA THR A 320 44.02 -4.86 11.37
C THR A 320 43.45 -6.29 11.31
N PRO A 321 44.26 -7.34 11.51
CA PRO A 321 43.75 -8.70 11.63
C PRO A 321 42.68 -8.86 12.73
N SER A 322 42.84 -8.17 13.86
CA SER A 322 41.87 -8.18 14.97
C SER A 322 40.53 -7.56 14.57
N ASP A 323 40.56 -6.45 13.80
CA ASP A 323 39.34 -5.82 13.30
C ASP A 323 38.61 -6.76 12.32
N LYS A 324 39.34 -7.43 11.41
CA LYS A 324 38.78 -8.39 10.46
C LYS A 324 38.10 -9.55 11.17
N GLU A 325 38.74 -10.13 12.18
CA GLU A 325 38.17 -11.20 12.99
C GLU A 325 36.91 -10.73 13.74
N TYR A 326 36.94 -9.51 14.30
CA TYR A 326 35.77 -8.92 14.94
C TYR A 326 34.60 -8.77 13.96
N ILE A 327 34.83 -8.20 12.78
CA ILE A 327 33.79 -8.01 11.75
C ILE A 327 33.22 -9.35 11.31
N ALA A 328 34.08 -10.34 11.00
CA ALA A 328 33.65 -11.67 10.57
C ALA A 328 32.74 -12.33 11.62
N ARG A 329 33.16 -12.28 12.90
CA ARG A 329 32.39 -12.84 14.02
C ARG A 329 31.05 -12.12 14.22
N GLU A 330 31.00 -10.80 14.12
CA GLU A 330 29.76 -10.05 14.29
C GLU A 330 28.81 -10.27 13.11
N LEU A 331 29.29 -10.29 11.86
CA LEU A 331 28.44 -10.56 10.69
C LEU A 331 27.82 -11.96 10.72
N GLU A 332 28.45 -12.93 11.37
CA GLU A 332 27.88 -14.28 11.52
C GLU A 332 26.63 -14.29 12.41
N LYS A 333 26.64 -13.48 13.48
CA LYS A 333 25.51 -13.39 14.43
C LYS A 333 24.26 -12.80 13.80
N TYR A 334 24.41 -11.92 12.82
CA TYR A 334 23.33 -11.13 12.25
C TYR A 334 22.99 -11.56 10.82
N SER A 335 23.13 -12.85 10.51
CA SER A 335 22.52 -13.43 9.30
C SER A 335 21.00 -13.29 9.34
N VAL A 336 20.32 -13.35 8.19
CA VAL A 336 18.86 -13.26 8.16
C VAL A 336 18.28 -14.61 8.59
N VAL A 337 17.33 -14.59 9.52
CA VAL A 337 16.63 -15.79 9.98
C VAL A 337 15.58 -16.17 8.93
N LYS A 338 15.80 -17.27 8.21
CA LYS A 338 14.91 -17.76 7.14
C LYS A 338 13.56 -18.28 7.64
N ASP A 339 13.50 -18.75 8.89
CA ASP A 339 12.32 -19.40 9.47
C ASP A 339 11.46 -18.48 10.37
N ASP A 340 11.65 -17.16 10.30
CA ASP A 340 10.89 -16.23 11.14
C ASP A 340 9.63 -15.68 10.43
N PHE A 341 8.48 -16.23 10.79
CA PHE A 341 7.16 -15.81 10.30
C PHE A 341 6.51 -14.72 11.16
N SER A 342 7.17 -14.27 12.23
CA SER A 342 6.65 -13.25 13.16
C SER A 342 6.19 -11.99 12.41
N ARG A 343 6.93 -11.59 11.37
CA ARG A 343 6.66 -10.44 10.49
C ARG A 343 5.29 -10.45 9.79
N TYR A 344 4.68 -11.62 9.61
CA TYR A 344 3.37 -11.75 8.95
C TYR A 344 2.20 -11.89 9.91
N LYS A 345 2.46 -12.36 11.14
CA LYS A 345 1.43 -12.60 12.15
C LYS A 345 0.66 -11.33 12.47
N PHE A 346 1.39 -10.23 12.64
CA PHE A 346 0.78 -8.94 12.91
C PHE A 346 -0.12 -8.46 11.76
N GLU A 347 0.39 -8.50 10.53
CA GLU A 347 -0.37 -8.09 9.34
C GLU A 347 -1.62 -8.93 9.14
N TYR A 348 -1.53 -10.24 9.39
CA TYR A 348 -2.68 -11.13 9.36
C TYR A 348 -3.75 -10.69 10.36
N VAL A 349 -3.39 -10.53 11.63
CA VAL A 349 -4.32 -10.15 12.69
C VAL A 349 -4.91 -8.75 12.44
N ALA A 350 -4.09 -7.79 11.98
CA ALA A 350 -4.56 -6.46 11.62
C ALA A 350 -5.59 -6.50 10.48
N LYS A 351 -5.33 -7.27 9.42
CA LYS A 351 -6.26 -7.47 8.29
C LYS A 351 -7.55 -8.16 8.74
N LYS A 352 -7.44 -9.25 9.51
CA LYS A 352 -8.59 -9.99 10.05
C LYS A 352 -9.52 -9.03 10.81
N ARG A 353 -8.98 -8.22 11.72
CA ARG A 353 -9.79 -7.23 12.44
C ARG A 353 -10.37 -6.14 11.57
N ALA A 354 -9.62 -5.65 10.58
CA ALA A 354 -10.15 -4.68 9.62
C ALA A 354 -11.34 -5.25 8.86
N PHE A 355 -11.30 -6.53 8.48
CA PHE A 355 -12.42 -7.22 7.83
C PHE A 355 -13.60 -7.42 8.80
N ASP A 356 -13.34 -7.74 10.07
CA ASP A 356 -14.38 -7.82 11.11
C ASP A 356 -15.04 -6.46 11.36
N ASP A 357 -14.26 -5.37 11.38
CA ASP A 357 -14.75 -3.99 11.54
C ASP A 357 -15.65 -3.60 10.36
N ILE A 358 -15.21 -3.87 9.12
CA ILE A 358 -16.01 -3.66 7.91
C ILE A 358 -17.30 -4.49 7.96
N SER A 359 -17.21 -5.77 8.35
CA SER A 359 -18.39 -6.64 8.48
C SER A 359 -19.39 -6.08 9.49
N ARG A 360 -18.92 -5.64 10.66
CA ARG A 360 -19.79 -5.01 11.68
C ARG A 360 -20.45 -3.73 11.18
N GLU A 361 -19.75 -2.93 10.37
CA GLU A 361 -20.33 -1.74 9.76
C GLU A 361 -21.46 -2.13 8.77
N PHE A 362 -21.25 -3.16 7.95
CA PHE A 362 -22.28 -3.71 7.07
C PHE A 362 -23.49 -4.24 7.86
N ASP A 363 -23.27 -4.96 8.96
CA ASP A 363 -24.34 -5.50 9.81
C ASP A 363 -25.12 -4.40 10.53
N SER A 364 -24.41 -3.41 11.08
CA SER A 364 -25.02 -2.32 11.87
C SER A 364 -25.96 -1.45 11.04
N ASN A 365 -25.70 -1.35 9.74
CA ASN A 365 -26.54 -0.59 8.82
C ASN A 365 -27.83 -1.32 8.42
N ASN A 366 -28.00 -2.61 8.77
CA ASN A 366 -29.27 -3.38 8.83
C ASN A 366 -30.24 -3.31 7.62
N THR A 367 -29.85 -2.71 6.49
CA THR A 367 -30.81 -2.38 5.41
C THR A 367 -30.58 -3.10 4.10
N ASP A 368 -29.45 -3.79 3.90
CA ASP A 368 -29.17 -4.39 2.60
C ASP A 368 -28.70 -5.86 2.70
N PRO A 369 -29.62 -6.83 2.49
CA PRO A 369 -29.26 -8.23 2.37
C PRO A 369 -28.20 -8.47 1.29
N SER A 370 -28.10 -7.62 0.27
CA SER A 370 -27.15 -7.85 -0.82
C SER A 370 -25.68 -7.71 -0.41
N SER A 371 -25.37 -7.12 0.75
CA SER A 371 -23.99 -6.93 1.22
C SER A 371 -23.24 -8.26 1.41
N VAL A 372 -23.92 -9.31 1.89
CA VAL A 372 -23.29 -10.60 2.25
C VAL A 372 -22.78 -11.36 1.02
N TYR A 373 -23.45 -11.23 -0.13
CA TYR A 373 -22.96 -11.84 -1.38
C TYR A 373 -21.65 -11.19 -1.87
N TYR A 374 -21.57 -9.86 -1.77
CA TYR A 374 -20.44 -9.08 -2.29
C TYR A 374 -19.27 -8.98 -1.30
N PHE A 375 -19.51 -9.19 -0.02
CA PHE A 375 -18.48 -9.23 1.02
C PHE A 375 -18.72 -10.39 1.98
N LYS A 376 -17.80 -11.36 1.92
CA LYS A 376 -17.74 -12.56 2.75
C LYS A 376 -16.48 -12.50 3.61
N PRO A 377 -16.56 -11.98 4.85
CA PRO A 377 -15.37 -11.75 5.67
C PRO A 377 -14.58 -13.04 5.95
N ASN A 378 -15.21 -14.17 6.26
CA ASN A 378 -14.50 -15.41 6.56
C ASN A 378 -13.83 -15.99 5.31
N LEU A 379 -14.50 -15.96 4.16
CA LEU A 379 -13.88 -16.30 2.87
C LEU A 379 -12.68 -15.39 2.54
N THR A 380 -12.79 -14.09 2.82
CA THR A 380 -11.71 -13.13 2.59
C THR A 380 -10.50 -13.39 3.49
N VAL A 381 -10.75 -13.67 4.78
CA VAL A 381 -9.72 -14.07 5.74
C VAL A 381 -9.08 -15.39 5.31
N SER A 382 -9.88 -16.37 4.89
CA SER A 382 -9.41 -17.67 4.37
C SER A 382 -8.39 -17.52 3.25
N HIS A 383 -8.76 -16.79 2.20
CA HIS A 383 -7.88 -16.58 1.06
C HIS A 383 -6.62 -15.81 1.44
N SER A 384 -6.73 -14.86 2.36
CA SER A 384 -5.58 -14.12 2.88
C SER A 384 -4.63 -15.03 3.67
N LEU A 385 -5.16 -15.90 4.54
CA LEU A 385 -4.39 -16.83 5.36
C LEU A 385 -3.68 -17.89 4.52
N ASN A 386 -4.39 -18.55 3.61
CA ASN A 386 -3.80 -19.56 2.72
C ASN A 386 -2.67 -18.96 1.89
N ARG A 387 -2.84 -17.71 1.47
CA ARG A 387 -1.80 -17.01 0.72
C ARG A 387 -0.60 -16.64 1.57
N LEU A 388 -0.81 -16.20 2.81
CA LEU A 388 0.30 -15.98 3.74
C LEU A 388 1.08 -17.26 4.02
N ARG A 389 0.41 -18.42 4.13
CA ARG A 389 1.09 -19.73 4.22
C ARG A 389 1.96 -20.01 3.01
N LEU A 390 1.48 -19.74 1.80
CA LEU A 390 2.30 -19.87 0.58
C LEU A 390 3.52 -18.93 0.60
N ILE A 391 3.34 -17.66 0.98
CA ILE A 391 4.45 -16.71 1.10
C ILE A 391 5.47 -17.18 2.14
N VAL A 392 4.99 -17.68 3.28
CA VAL A 392 5.82 -18.28 4.33
C VAL A 392 6.61 -19.48 3.81
N ASP A 393 5.97 -20.37 3.05
CA ASP A 393 6.66 -21.53 2.48
C ASP A 393 7.68 -21.14 1.40
N GLU A 394 7.38 -20.14 0.57
CA GLU A 394 8.36 -19.57 -0.37
C GLU A 394 9.52 -18.89 0.37
N SER A 395 9.28 -18.20 1.49
CA SER A 395 10.33 -17.51 2.26
C SER A 395 11.39 -18.45 2.83
N LYS A 396 11.07 -19.74 3.01
CA LYS A 396 12.01 -20.78 3.47
C LYS A 396 12.99 -21.23 2.39
N LYS A 397 12.69 -20.98 1.11
CA LYS A 397 13.55 -21.37 0.00
C LYS A 397 14.72 -20.39 -0.18
N GLU A 398 15.74 -20.85 -0.89
CA GLU A 398 16.82 -19.97 -1.35
C GLU A 398 16.27 -18.91 -2.31
N CYS A 399 16.83 -17.70 -2.27
CA CYS A 399 16.31 -16.54 -3.00
C CYS A 399 16.20 -16.75 -4.52
N TYR A 400 17.13 -17.50 -5.12
CA TYR A 400 17.08 -17.83 -6.55
C TYR A 400 15.92 -18.77 -6.90
N GLU A 401 15.47 -19.61 -5.95
CA GLU A 401 14.33 -20.54 -6.10
C GLU A 401 12.99 -19.91 -5.74
N ARG A 402 12.99 -18.79 -5.00
CA ARG A 402 11.76 -18.09 -4.65
C ARG A 402 11.06 -17.61 -5.90
N VAL A 403 9.76 -17.89 -5.94
CA VAL A 403 8.86 -17.31 -6.91
C VAL A 403 7.96 -16.32 -6.19
N ASP A 404 7.64 -15.21 -6.84
CA ASP A 404 6.57 -14.37 -6.32
C ASP A 404 5.32 -15.23 -6.27
N VAL A 405 4.66 -15.24 -5.12
CA VAL A 405 3.32 -15.81 -5.05
C VAL A 405 2.47 -14.92 -5.96
N GLU A 406 2.07 -15.43 -7.12
CA GLU A 406 1.31 -14.68 -8.11
C GLU A 406 -0.01 -14.27 -7.50
N ALA A 407 -0.40 -13.00 -7.63
CA ALA A 407 -1.74 -12.59 -7.24
C ALA A 407 -2.69 -13.31 -8.20
N GLU A 408 -3.39 -14.37 -7.74
CA GLU A 408 -4.45 -15.03 -8.49
C GLU A 408 -5.27 -13.97 -9.20
N GLU A 409 -5.48 -14.07 -10.52
CA GLU A 409 -6.07 -13.04 -11.40
C GLU A 409 -6.80 -11.95 -10.62
N THR A 410 -6.03 -11.02 -10.03
CA THR A 410 -6.67 -10.05 -9.14
C THR A 410 -7.55 -9.22 -10.02
N ILE A 411 -8.73 -8.87 -9.53
CA ILE A 411 -9.62 -7.97 -10.23
C ILE A 411 -8.83 -6.68 -10.46
N LYS A 412 -8.25 -6.53 -11.66
CA LYS A 412 -7.52 -5.32 -12.04
C LYS A 412 -8.50 -4.18 -11.84
N LEU A 413 -8.07 -3.09 -11.18
CA LEU A 413 -8.92 -1.92 -10.98
C LEU A 413 -9.51 -1.43 -12.32
N ASP A 414 -8.78 -1.62 -13.42
CA ASP A 414 -9.22 -1.32 -14.78
C ASP A 414 -10.47 -2.11 -15.22
N ASN A 415 -10.72 -3.28 -14.63
CA ASN A 415 -11.90 -4.12 -14.87
C ASN A 415 -13.10 -3.74 -13.98
N ILE A 416 -12.96 -2.79 -13.04
CA ILE A 416 -14.07 -2.33 -12.19
C ILE A 416 -15.16 -1.64 -13.01
N TYR A 417 -14.82 -1.14 -14.20
CA TYR A 417 -15.81 -0.59 -15.13
C TYR A 417 -16.73 -1.66 -15.75
N ASP A 418 -16.39 -2.96 -15.64
CA ASP A 418 -17.29 -4.05 -16.01
C ASP A 418 -18.28 -4.33 -14.87
N TYR A 419 -19.27 -3.44 -14.74
CA TYR A 419 -20.33 -3.52 -13.74
C TYR A 419 -21.02 -4.89 -13.73
N PHE A 420 -21.21 -5.51 -14.91
CA PHE A 420 -21.84 -6.83 -15.00
C PHE A 420 -20.97 -7.95 -14.44
N LYS A 421 -19.65 -7.87 -14.60
CA LYS A 421 -18.72 -8.79 -13.96
C LYS A 421 -18.77 -8.63 -12.44
N LEU A 422 -18.70 -7.41 -11.92
CA LEU A 422 -18.75 -7.14 -10.48
C LEU A 422 -20.03 -7.70 -9.82
N LEU A 423 -21.19 -7.51 -10.44
CA LEU A 423 -22.47 -8.02 -9.94
C LEU A 423 -22.53 -9.55 -9.87
N LYS A 424 -21.74 -10.25 -10.69
CA LYS A 424 -21.69 -11.71 -10.74
C LYS A 424 -20.57 -12.29 -9.91
N THR A 425 -19.58 -11.49 -9.52
CA THR A 425 -18.46 -11.96 -8.71
C THR A 425 -18.88 -12.02 -7.24
N GLU A 426 -18.94 -13.23 -6.71
CA GLU A 426 -19.06 -13.48 -5.27
C GLU A 426 -17.85 -12.90 -4.54
N ASN A 427 -18.06 -12.32 -3.35
CA ASN A 427 -17.01 -11.73 -2.51
C ASN A 427 -16.11 -10.70 -3.22
N VAL A 428 -16.66 -9.95 -4.19
CA VAL A 428 -15.91 -8.96 -4.97
C VAL A 428 -15.19 -7.90 -4.12
N ILE A 429 -15.79 -7.50 -2.99
CA ILE A 429 -15.19 -6.54 -2.05
C ILE A 429 -14.01 -7.19 -1.34
N GLY A 430 -14.15 -8.43 -0.90
CA GLY A 430 -13.08 -9.20 -0.27
C GLY A 430 -11.89 -9.40 -1.20
N GLU A 431 -12.15 -9.73 -2.46
CA GLU A 431 -11.11 -9.86 -3.50
C GLU A 431 -10.35 -8.54 -3.74
N LEU A 432 -11.06 -7.42 -3.78
CA LEU A 432 -10.45 -6.10 -3.89
C LEU A 432 -9.55 -5.82 -2.68
N LEU A 433 -10.05 -6.01 -1.46
CA LEU A 433 -9.31 -5.79 -0.22
C LEU A 433 -8.05 -6.67 -0.13
N ARG A 434 -8.17 -7.94 -0.54
CA ARG A 434 -7.05 -8.89 -0.61
C ARG A 434 -5.97 -8.41 -1.57
N SER A 435 -6.36 -7.94 -2.76
CA SER A 435 -5.43 -7.52 -3.82
C SER A 435 -4.48 -6.39 -3.37
N LEU A 436 -4.97 -5.47 -2.54
CA LEU A 436 -4.18 -4.33 -2.05
C LEU A 436 -3.01 -4.75 -1.15
N GLY A 437 -3.16 -5.88 -0.44
CA GLY A 437 -2.20 -6.33 0.56
C GLY A 437 -1.15 -7.32 0.04
N VAL A 438 -1.25 -7.81 -1.20
CA VAL A 438 -0.35 -8.86 -1.72
C VAL A 438 0.95 -8.30 -2.25
N VAL A 439 0.89 -7.20 -3.00
CA VAL A 439 2.06 -6.58 -3.64
C VAL A 439 3.09 -6.17 -2.59
N SER A 440 2.64 -5.68 -1.43
CA SER A 440 3.53 -5.28 -0.35
C SER A 440 4.28 -6.47 0.27
N LEU A 441 3.67 -7.64 0.37
CA LEU A 441 4.28 -8.83 0.98
C LEU A 441 5.35 -9.46 0.10
N ASN A 442 5.10 -9.61 -1.21
CA ASN A 442 6.14 -10.07 -2.14
C ASN A 442 7.33 -9.12 -2.17
N ASN A 443 7.08 -7.80 -2.12
CA ASN A 443 8.15 -6.82 -2.03
C ASN A 443 8.99 -6.97 -0.76
N VAL A 444 8.38 -7.34 0.37
CA VAL A 444 9.13 -7.60 1.62
C VAL A 444 10.06 -8.81 1.48
N GLU A 445 9.64 -9.85 0.76
CA GLU A 445 10.50 -11.01 0.49
C GLU A 445 11.68 -10.66 -0.42
N ARG A 446 11.43 -9.90 -1.50
CA ARG A 446 12.50 -9.39 -2.36
C ARG A 446 13.51 -8.55 -1.57
N LYS A 447 13.03 -7.65 -0.70
CA LYS A 447 13.88 -6.84 0.18
C LYS A 447 14.63 -7.66 1.23
N THR A 448 14.05 -8.77 1.68
CA THR A 448 14.73 -9.70 2.59
C THR A 448 15.89 -10.39 1.86
N CYS A 449 15.68 -10.84 0.62
CA CYS A 449 16.75 -11.37 -0.24
C CYS A 449 17.85 -10.35 -0.53
N GLU A 450 17.52 -9.12 -0.88
CA GLU A 450 18.53 -8.05 -1.06
C GLU A 450 19.38 -7.85 0.19
N LEU A 451 18.78 -7.97 1.38
CA LEU A 451 19.48 -7.80 2.65
C LEU A 451 20.34 -9.02 3.01
N GLU A 452 19.89 -10.23 2.68
CA GLU A 452 20.72 -11.44 2.74
C GLU A 452 21.96 -11.28 1.87
N GLU A 453 21.77 -10.80 0.65
CA GLU A 453 22.82 -10.51 -0.32
C GLU A 453 23.80 -9.45 0.20
N ASP A 454 23.31 -8.34 0.77
CA ASP A 454 24.15 -7.31 1.36
C ASP A 454 25.06 -7.88 2.47
N VAL A 455 24.59 -8.85 3.27
CA VAL A 455 25.42 -9.51 4.31
C VAL A 455 26.52 -10.35 3.65
N LEU A 456 26.20 -11.13 2.63
CA LEU A 456 27.17 -11.98 1.92
C LEU A 456 28.21 -11.16 1.17
N LEU A 457 27.79 -10.13 0.44
CA LEU A 457 28.67 -9.18 -0.22
C LEU A 457 29.62 -8.48 0.77
N THR A 458 29.14 -8.15 1.98
CA THR A 458 30.01 -7.58 3.03
C THR A 458 31.07 -8.57 3.51
N LYS A 459 30.70 -9.85 3.71
CA LYS A 459 31.64 -10.92 4.07
C LYS A 459 32.66 -11.19 2.96
N LEU A 460 32.23 -11.16 1.70
CA LEU A 460 33.10 -11.32 0.54
C LEU A 460 34.05 -10.13 0.40
N LEU A 461 33.57 -8.90 0.57
CA LEU A 461 34.42 -7.70 0.58
C LEU A 461 35.49 -7.78 1.67
N LEU A 462 35.14 -8.23 2.87
CA LEU A 462 36.09 -8.45 3.96
C LEU A 462 37.19 -9.46 3.57
N SER A 463 36.82 -10.51 2.85
CA SER A 463 37.74 -11.55 2.37
C SER A 463 38.69 -11.01 1.30
N ILE A 464 38.16 -10.27 0.32
CA ILE A 464 38.95 -9.58 -0.71
C ILE A 464 39.91 -8.56 -0.09
N LYS A 465 39.44 -7.78 0.89
CA LYS A 465 40.28 -6.83 1.62
C LYS A 465 41.40 -7.54 2.38
N SER A 466 41.11 -8.70 2.97
CA SER A 466 42.12 -9.51 3.67
C SER A 466 43.20 -10.03 2.71
N PHE A 467 42.80 -10.50 1.52
CA PHE A 467 43.74 -10.87 0.46
C PHE A 467 44.59 -9.67 0.02
N TYR A 468 43.94 -8.54 -0.26
CA TYR A 468 44.61 -7.31 -0.72
C TYR A 468 45.66 -6.81 0.26
N ASP A 469 45.37 -6.83 1.55
CA ASP A 469 46.32 -6.36 2.58
C ASP A 469 47.53 -7.29 2.74
N ASN A 470 47.39 -8.58 2.39
CA ASN A 470 48.46 -9.57 2.50
C ASN A 470 49.32 -9.63 1.23
N GLU A 471 48.69 -9.59 0.05
CA GLU A 471 49.37 -9.75 -1.25
C GLU A 471 49.73 -8.42 -1.90
N GLY A 472 49.18 -7.30 -1.42
CA GLY A 472 49.37 -5.96 -1.99
C GLY A 472 48.66 -5.72 -3.32
N ALA A 473 47.83 -6.67 -3.78
CA ALA A 473 47.07 -6.60 -5.02
C ALA A 473 45.68 -7.25 -4.86
N LEU A 474 44.73 -6.87 -5.71
CA LEU A 474 43.44 -7.57 -5.78
C LEU A 474 43.66 -9.00 -6.31
N PRO A 475 42.86 -9.99 -5.87
CA PRO A 475 42.93 -11.32 -6.45
C PRO A 475 42.60 -11.25 -7.95
N GLU A 476 43.26 -12.09 -8.75
CA GLU A 476 42.96 -12.17 -10.20
C GLU A 476 41.56 -12.76 -10.43
N ASP A 477 41.14 -13.67 -9.55
CA ASP A 477 39.87 -14.37 -9.60
C ASP A 477 39.32 -14.59 -8.17
N ILE A 478 38.01 -14.66 -8.01
CA ILE A 478 37.36 -14.86 -6.71
C ILE A 478 37.75 -16.20 -6.06
N THR A 479 38.10 -17.20 -6.87
CA THR A 479 38.55 -18.52 -6.40
C THR A 479 39.91 -18.46 -5.69
N ASN A 480 40.73 -17.42 -5.90
CA ASN A 480 41.98 -17.21 -5.16
C ASN A 480 41.76 -16.96 -3.65
N LEU A 481 40.52 -16.64 -3.25
CA LEU A 481 40.17 -16.49 -1.83
C LEU A 481 40.08 -17.83 -1.10
N TYR A 482 39.83 -18.94 -1.83
CA TYR A 482 39.71 -20.27 -1.26
C TYR A 482 41.06 -21.00 -1.19
N PRO A 483 41.34 -21.81 -0.14
CA PRO A 483 40.55 -21.99 1.09
C PRO A 483 40.94 -21.02 2.22
N THR A 484 41.89 -20.13 1.97
CA THR A 484 42.57 -19.35 3.01
C THR A 484 41.67 -18.29 3.65
N TYR A 485 40.89 -17.58 2.84
CA TYR A 485 40.06 -16.45 3.28
C TYR A 485 38.57 -16.81 3.33
N VAL A 486 38.13 -17.78 2.53
CA VAL A 486 36.76 -18.31 2.52
C VAL A 486 36.76 -19.84 2.52
N GLN A 487 35.78 -20.44 3.21
CA GLN A 487 35.64 -21.90 3.27
C GLN A 487 35.06 -22.53 2.00
N ALA A 488 34.38 -21.73 1.17
CA ALA A 488 33.85 -22.11 -0.13
C ALA A 488 33.66 -20.83 -0.96
N THR A 489 33.64 -20.96 -2.29
CA THR A 489 33.29 -19.85 -3.16
C THR A 489 31.83 -19.45 -2.90
N PRO A 490 31.57 -18.21 -2.47
CA PRO A 490 30.20 -17.77 -2.21
C PRO A 490 29.46 -17.62 -3.55
N LYS A 491 28.18 -18.01 -3.53
CA LYS A 491 27.27 -17.87 -4.68
C LYS A 491 26.40 -16.64 -4.49
N ASP A 492 26.02 -16.03 -5.61
CA ASP A 492 24.99 -14.99 -5.64
C ASP A 492 23.66 -15.60 -5.16
N THR A 493 22.90 -14.89 -4.33
CA THR A 493 21.62 -15.41 -3.82
C THR A 493 20.50 -15.36 -4.85
N PHE A 494 20.62 -14.54 -5.90
CA PHE A 494 19.60 -14.36 -6.92
C PHE A 494 19.73 -15.31 -8.11
N VAL A 495 20.93 -15.84 -8.34
CA VAL A 495 21.26 -16.80 -9.40
C VAL A 495 22.17 -17.89 -8.86
N ASP A 496 22.01 -19.14 -9.31
CA ASP A 496 22.89 -20.25 -8.90
C ASP A 496 24.27 -20.19 -9.60
N SER A 497 24.90 -19.02 -9.59
CA SER A 497 26.22 -18.75 -10.14
C SER A 497 27.09 -17.97 -9.15
N GLU A 498 28.37 -17.87 -9.45
CA GLU A 498 29.29 -17.02 -8.70
C GLU A 498 28.98 -15.54 -8.94
N TYR A 499 29.49 -14.70 -8.03
CA TYR A 499 29.45 -13.26 -8.16
C TYR A 499 30.19 -12.78 -9.41
N ILE A 500 29.73 -11.68 -9.99
CA ILE A 500 30.46 -11.04 -11.08
C ILE A 500 31.58 -10.20 -10.48
N TYR A 501 32.82 -10.64 -10.72
CA TYR A 501 34.04 -10.03 -10.22
C TYR A 501 34.88 -9.46 -11.37
N LYS A 502 35.13 -8.16 -11.36
CA LYS A 502 35.91 -7.45 -12.39
C LYS A 502 37.07 -6.71 -11.70
N PRO A 503 38.21 -7.37 -11.43
CA PRO A 503 39.32 -6.77 -10.67
C PRO A 503 39.93 -5.56 -11.37
N THR A 504 40.02 -5.57 -12.71
CA THR A 504 40.53 -4.43 -13.50
C THR A 504 39.64 -3.19 -13.37
N GLU A 505 38.32 -3.39 -13.30
CA GLU A 505 37.34 -2.31 -13.06
C GLU A 505 37.14 -2.02 -11.57
N LYS A 506 37.79 -2.80 -10.70
CA LYS A 506 37.66 -2.76 -9.24
C LYS A 506 36.21 -2.86 -8.80
N MET A 507 35.52 -3.86 -9.30
CA MET A 507 34.08 -4.04 -9.09
C MET A 507 33.76 -5.46 -8.68
N LEU A 508 32.81 -5.58 -7.75
CA LEU A 508 32.16 -6.82 -7.36
C LEU A 508 30.65 -6.54 -7.34
N TYR A 509 29.83 -7.38 -7.96
CA TYR A 509 28.39 -7.20 -7.88
C TYR A 509 27.58 -8.50 -7.98
N SER A 510 26.37 -8.42 -7.45
CA SER A 510 25.28 -9.38 -7.68
C SER A 510 24.30 -8.81 -8.72
N VAL A 511 23.69 -9.69 -9.51
CA VAL A 511 22.68 -9.33 -10.53
C VAL A 511 21.35 -8.82 -9.94
N GLY A 512 21.18 -8.93 -8.62
CA GLY A 512 20.01 -8.38 -7.93
C GLY A 512 18.68 -9.07 -8.25
N VAL A 513 17.60 -8.41 -7.86
CA VAL A 513 16.24 -9.00 -7.81
C VAL A 513 15.66 -9.34 -9.17
N ASN A 514 16.06 -8.61 -10.23
CA ASN A 514 15.58 -8.85 -11.59
C ASN A 514 16.24 -10.09 -12.22
N LYS A 515 17.30 -10.65 -11.61
CA LYS A 515 18.09 -11.80 -12.08
C LYS A 515 18.73 -11.56 -13.46
N VAL A 516 18.99 -10.31 -13.82
CA VAL A 516 19.57 -9.89 -15.09
C VAL A 516 20.85 -9.12 -14.81
N ASP A 517 21.94 -9.49 -15.48
CA ASP A 517 23.20 -8.72 -15.40
C ASP A 517 23.03 -7.38 -16.14
N ASP A 518 22.85 -6.30 -15.39
CA ASP A 518 22.74 -4.93 -15.91
C ASP A 518 24.13 -4.27 -16.07
N GLY A 519 25.21 -5.05 -15.98
CA GLY A 519 26.59 -4.64 -16.21
C GLY A 519 27.32 -4.06 -15.00
N GLY A 520 26.68 -4.00 -13.83
CA GLY A 520 27.28 -3.53 -12.57
C GLY A 520 27.46 -2.02 -12.52
N CYS A 521 26.40 -1.23 -12.70
CA CYS A 521 26.57 0.23 -12.68
C CYS A 521 26.84 0.79 -11.28
N LEU A 522 28.04 1.35 -11.09
CA LEU A 522 28.33 2.21 -9.93
C LEU A 522 27.42 3.45 -10.01
N LYS A 523 26.61 3.66 -8.98
CA LYS A 523 25.76 4.87 -8.79
C LYS A 523 26.61 6.12 -8.58
N THR A 524 27.41 6.47 -9.58
CA THR A 524 28.01 7.80 -9.73
C THR A 524 26.97 8.72 -10.36
N LYS A 525 27.13 10.03 -10.25
CA LYS A 525 26.10 11.07 -10.47
C LYS A 525 25.33 11.06 -11.83
N ASN A 526 25.60 10.14 -12.74
CA ASN A 526 24.91 10.03 -14.02
C ASN A 526 23.57 9.27 -13.89
N GLU A 527 22.49 9.87 -14.39
CA GLU A 527 21.10 9.45 -14.21
C GLU A 527 20.71 8.14 -14.91
N SER A 528 21.61 7.48 -15.65
CA SER A 528 21.26 6.29 -16.43
C SER A 528 21.19 4.98 -15.63
N CYS A 529 21.56 4.99 -14.34
CA CYS A 529 21.66 3.76 -13.54
C CYS A 529 20.58 3.61 -12.47
N PHE A 530 19.50 4.39 -12.56
CA PHE A 530 18.39 4.29 -11.63
C PHE A 530 17.49 3.07 -11.88
N GLU A 531 17.56 2.48 -13.07
CA GLU A 531 16.78 1.29 -13.44
C GLU A 531 17.52 -0.03 -13.17
N ASN A 532 18.81 0.01 -12.82
CA ASN A 532 19.60 -1.19 -12.56
C ASN A 532 19.32 -1.71 -11.13
N ASP A 533 19.01 -3.00 -11.04
CA ASP A 533 18.78 -3.69 -9.76
C ASP A 533 20.07 -4.36 -9.21
N ASP A 534 21.18 -4.32 -9.96
CA ASP A 534 22.48 -4.83 -9.52
C ASP A 534 22.93 -4.24 -8.17
N LEU A 535 23.47 -5.09 -7.31
CA LEU A 535 24.04 -4.72 -6.02
C LEU A 535 25.57 -4.62 -6.15
N VAL A 536 26.07 -3.40 -6.36
CA VAL A 536 27.46 -3.14 -6.75
C VAL A 536 28.31 -2.63 -5.59
N ILE A 537 29.49 -3.22 -5.40
CA ILE A 537 30.55 -2.78 -4.49
C ILE A 537 31.77 -2.32 -5.29
N ASN A 538 32.30 -1.15 -4.89
CA ASN A 538 33.53 -0.59 -5.42
C ASN A 538 34.74 -1.07 -4.60
N LEU A 539 35.76 -1.60 -5.26
CA LEU A 539 36.98 -2.17 -4.66
C LEU A 539 38.18 -1.20 -4.71
N ASN A 540 37.93 0.10 -4.75
CA ASN A 540 38.95 1.14 -4.65
C ASN A 540 39.52 1.26 -3.22
N PHE A 541 40.19 0.21 -2.74
CA PHE A 541 40.89 0.24 -1.46
C PHE A 541 41.93 1.36 -1.46
N LYS A 542 41.94 2.19 -0.41
CA LYS A 542 43.05 3.13 -0.21
C LYS A 542 44.33 2.33 0.05
N ILE A 543 45.37 2.60 -0.74
CA ILE A 543 46.71 2.10 -0.47
C ILE A 543 47.15 2.78 0.82
N GLY A 544 47.33 1.98 1.87
CA GLY A 544 47.96 2.45 3.08
C GLY A 544 49.31 3.06 2.71
N THR A 545 49.49 4.36 2.91
CA THR A 545 50.80 4.98 2.76
C THR A 545 51.64 4.41 3.89
N SER A 546 52.32 3.29 3.64
CA SER A 546 53.13 2.63 4.64
C SER A 546 54.12 3.67 5.15
N SER A 547 53.88 4.19 6.36
CA SER A 547 54.72 5.19 6.99
C SER A 547 56.06 4.61 7.43
N ALA A 548 56.37 3.38 7.03
CA ALA A 548 57.51 2.60 7.46
C ALA A 548 58.79 2.78 6.62
N SER A 549 58.82 3.64 5.59
CA SER A 549 60.00 3.77 4.72
C SER A 549 60.82 5.07 4.87
N ASN A 550 60.51 5.98 5.80
CA ASN A 550 61.22 7.27 5.92
C ASN A 550 62.01 7.50 7.23
N GLU A 551 62.17 6.51 8.10
CA GLU A 551 62.97 6.64 9.34
C GLU A 551 64.39 6.04 9.27
N ALA A 552 64.93 5.77 8.07
CA ALA A 552 66.28 5.21 7.92
C ALA A 552 67.13 5.94 6.87
N VAL A 553 67.03 7.27 6.76
CA VAL A 553 68.08 8.12 6.17
C VAL A 553 68.09 9.48 6.89
N GLU A 554 68.66 9.53 8.08
CA GLU A 554 69.45 10.68 8.57
C GLU A 554 70.39 10.28 9.70
#